data_AF-A0A3M1RXC2-F1
#
_entry.id   AF-A0A3M1RXC2-F1
#
_cell.length_a   1.000
_cell.length_b   1.000
_cell.length_c   1.000
_cell.angle_alpha   90.00
_cell.angle_beta   90.00
_cell.angle_gamma   90.00
#
_symmetry.space_group_name_H-M   'P 1'
#
loop_
_entity.id
_entity.type
_entity.pdbx_description
1 polymer ?
#
loop_
_entity_poly.entity_id
_entity_poly.type
_entity_poly.pdbx_seq_one_letter_code
_entity_poly.pdbx_strand_id
1 'polypeptide(L)'
;WKGKRVLLRLAADVGTSDNSTGDWAAWSNPRLETPFPILTHRIGSAEEQPAQIPGPHGVSDTQLQTVFSSSGKHITKAVLHFQAIGVEGPPSYPISVTLNGRPAGTLPPVHGDESVGRWDDGELVLPTEVLTALRRWNAVEFSNPAGDSYKVRNVWLECETTLGTISSWITRTMQSQPPSWRYAAGERVAEGMPIRYDLLFAPTPDATPVE
;
A
#
# COMPACT_ATOMS: atom_id res chain seq x y z
N TRP A 1 -22.58 12.67 0.74
CA TRP A 1 -23.74 12.52 -0.18
C TRP A 1 -24.72 11.52 0.42
N LYS A 2 -25.69 11.97 1.22
CA LYS A 2 -26.63 11.07 1.90
C LYS A 2 -27.77 10.69 0.94
N GLY A 3 -27.70 9.49 0.36
CA GLY A 3 -28.79 8.88 -0.42
C GLY A 3 -29.09 9.49 -1.79
N LYS A 4 -28.23 10.38 -2.31
CA LYS A 4 -28.43 11.00 -3.63
C LYS A 4 -27.57 10.30 -4.69
N ARG A 5 -28.19 9.93 -5.81
CA ARG A 5 -27.46 9.54 -7.03
C ARG A 5 -26.87 10.79 -7.67
N VAL A 6 -25.60 10.73 -7.99
CA VAL A 6 -24.88 11.80 -8.70
C VAL A 6 -24.42 11.22 -10.02
N LEU A 7 -24.66 11.94 -11.12
CA LEU A 7 -24.09 11.65 -12.42
C LEU A 7 -22.95 12.63 -12.65
N LEU A 8 -21.73 12.12 -12.73
CA LEU A 8 -20.58 12.92 -13.16
C LEU A 8 -20.57 12.90 -14.69
N ARG A 9 -20.75 14.08 -15.31
CA ARG A 9 -20.60 14.25 -16.75
C ARG A 9 -19.31 15.00 -17.01
N LEU A 10 -18.41 14.33 -17.72
CA LEU A 10 -17.27 14.97 -18.36
C LEU A 10 -17.72 15.60 -19.67
N ALA A 11 -17.23 16.80 -19.94
CA ALA A 11 -17.15 17.33 -21.28
C ALA A 11 -15.72 17.83 -21.49
N ALA A 12 -15.08 17.36 -22.55
CA ALA A 12 -13.86 17.93 -23.07
C ALA A 12 -14.24 18.64 -24.37
N ASP A 13 -14.04 19.95 -24.41
CA ASP A 13 -14.31 20.79 -25.57
C ASP A 13 -13.08 21.68 -25.77
N VAL A 14 -12.42 21.52 -26.91
CA VAL A 14 -11.24 22.31 -27.29
C VAL A 14 -11.64 23.69 -27.83
N GLY A 15 -12.95 23.96 -27.98
CA GLY A 15 -13.45 25.20 -28.55
C GLY A 15 -13.35 25.23 -30.07
N THR A 16 -13.95 26.25 -30.69
CA THR A 16 -14.06 26.37 -32.16
C THR A 16 -12.78 26.82 -32.87
N SER A 17 -11.75 27.18 -32.10
CA SER A 17 -10.48 27.70 -32.62
C SER A 17 -9.34 26.66 -32.64
N ASP A 18 -9.55 25.49 -32.01
CA ASP A 18 -8.52 24.46 -31.87
C ASP A 18 -8.91 23.16 -32.61
N ASN A 19 -7.89 22.45 -33.11
CA ASN A 19 -8.06 21.26 -33.93
C ASN A 19 -8.20 19.98 -33.08
N SER A 20 -9.41 19.39 -33.03
CA SER A 20 -9.72 18.16 -32.29
C SER A 20 -9.38 16.84 -32.99
N THR A 21 -8.70 16.85 -34.14
CA THR A 21 -8.43 15.64 -34.93
C THR A 21 -7.50 14.63 -34.25
N GLY A 22 -6.91 14.96 -33.09
CA GLY A 22 -6.01 14.09 -32.33
C GLY A 22 -6.17 14.11 -30.80
N ASP A 23 -7.12 14.84 -30.23
CA ASP A 23 -7.18 15.05 -28.78
C ASP A 23 -8.03 13.99 -28.08
N TRP A 24 -7.36 12.97 -27.55
CA TRP A 24 -7.94 12.14 -26.51
C TRP A 24 -7.85 12.92 -25.20
N ALA A 25 -9.00 13.34 -24.66
CA ALA A 25 -9.08 13.73 -23.26
C ALA A 25 -8.74 12.51 -22.39
N ALA A 26 -7.47 12.37 -22.05
CA ALA A 26 -6.96 11.26 -21.27
C ALA A 26 -7.13 11.57 -19.78
N TRP A 27 -7.96 10.78 -19.11
CA TRP A 27 -8.18 10.89 -17.67
C TRP A 27 -7.78 9.53 -17.09
N SER A 28 -6.80 9.53 -16.19
CA SER A 28 -6.43 8.32 -15.46
C SER A 28 -6.80 8.44 -14.00
N ASN A 29 -7.54 7.46 -13.49
CA ASN A 29 -7.88 7.28 -12.08
C ASN A 29 -8.58 8.48 -11.39
N PRO A 30 -9.73 8.97 -11.91
CA PRO A 30 -10.49 9.99 -11.19
C PRO A 30 -10.92 9.46 -9.82
N ARG A 31 -10.63 10.23 -8.76
CA ARG A 31 -11.06 9.92 -7.39
C ARG A 31 -12.12 10.92 -6.96
N LEU A 32 -13.21 10.40 -6.38
CA LEU A 32 -14.19 11.21 -5.67
C LEU A 32 -13.84 11.15 -4.18
N GLU A 33 -13.25 12.23 -3.67
CA GLU A 33 -12.80 12.30 -2.29
C GLU A 33 -13.77 13.13 -1.44
N THR A 34 -13.83 12.83 -0.15
CA THR A 34 -14.57 13.62 0.82
C THR A 34 -13.60 14.47 1.64
N PRO A 35 -14.01 15.67 2.07
CA PRO A 35 -13.16 16.55 2.87
C PRO A 35 -12.81 15.98 4.27
N PHE A 36 -13.52 14.93 4.70
CA PHE A 36 -13.27 14.22 5.95
C PHE A 36 -13.35 12.71 5.72
N PRO A 37 -12.64 11.89 6.52
CA PRO A 37 -12.74 10.43 6.43
C PRO A 37 -14.20 9.98 6.64
N ILE A 38 -14.76 9.27 5.67
CA ILE A 38 -16.06 8.62 5.80
C ILE A 38 -15.89 7.11 5.63
N LEU A 39 -16.54 6.35 6.49
CA LEU A 39 -16.67 4.91 6.28
C LEU A 39 -17.55 4.68 5.05
N THR A 40 -17.01 4.01 4.04
CA THR A 40 -17.77 3.62 2.84
C THR A 40 -17.75 2.11 2.71
N HIS A 41 -18.92 1.53 2.40
CA HIS A 41 -19.02 0.15 1.99
C HIS A 41 -19.16 0.14 0.47
N ARG A 42 -18.27 -0.59 -0.22
CA ARG A 42 -18.31 -0.79 -1.67
C ARG A 42 -18.61 -2.25 -1.95
N ILE A 43 -19.63 -2.49 -2.77
CA ILE A 43 -19.84 -3.79 -3.42
C ILE A 43 -19.22 -3.64 -4.81
N GLY A 44 -18.03 -4.22 -5.01
CA GLY A 44 -17.34 -4.22 -6.31
C GLY A 44 -17.89 -5.31 -7.23
N SER A 45 -17.70 -5.14 -8.54
CA SER A 45 -17.80 -6.27 -9.49
C SER A 45 -16.57 -7.17 -9.35
N ALA A 46 -16.67 -8.44 -9.76
CA ALA A 46 -15.58 -9.41 -9.68
C ALA A 46 -14.30 -9.00 -10.44
N GLU A 47 -14.37 -8.01 -11.33
CA GLU A 47 -13.24 -7.47 -12.10
C GLU A 47 -12.40 -6.46 -11.32
N GLU A 48 -12.95 -5.85 -10.26
CA GLU A 48 -12.19 -4.97 -9.38
C GLU A 48 -11.50 -5.80 -8.30
N GLN A 49 -10.25 -6.19 -8.56
CA GLN A 49 -9.45 -6.81 -7.51
C GLN A 49 -9.40 -5.87 -6.30
N PRO A 50 -9.74 -6.36 -5.09
CA PRO A 50 -9.80 -5.50 -3.94
C PRO A 50 -8.40 -4.95 -3.65
N ALA A 51 -8.33 -3.65 -3.36
CA ALA A 51 -7.08 -2.96 -3.04
C ALA A 51 -6.38 -3.57 -1.82
N GLN A 52 -7.14 -4.24 -0.95
CA GLN A 52 -6.64 -4.98 0.20
C GLN A 52 -7.25 -6.38 0.27
N ILE A 53 -6.47 -7.36 0.69
CA ILE A 53 -6.94 -8.73 1.02
C ILE A 53 -6.55 -9.09 2.45
N PRO A 54 -7.21 -10.07 3.09
CA PRO A 54 -6.77 -10.57 4.39
C PRO A 54 -5.30 -11.01 4.37
N GLY A 55 -4.57 -10.68 5.44
CA GLY A 55 -3.22 -11.18 5.65
C GLY A 55 -3.20 -12.67 6.01
N PRO A 56 -2.01 -13.30 5.98
CA PRO A 56 -1.87 -14.75 6.19
C PRO A 56 -2.20 -15.19 7.62
N HIS A 57 -2.05 -14.29 8.60
CA HIS A 57 -2.31 -14.56 10.01
C HIS A 57 -3.54 -13.80 10.46
N GLY A 58 -4.66 -14.52 10.52
CA GLY A 58 -5.93 -13.95 10.93
C GLY A 58 -5.92 -13.49 12.38
N VAL A 59 -6.75 -12.48 12.66
CA VAL A 59 -6.80 -11.84 13.98
C VAL A 59 -8.25 -11.54 14.34
N SER A 60 -8.63 -11.77 15.59
CA SER A 60 -9.95 -11.39 16.11
C SER A 60 -9.96 -9.94 16.61
N ASP A 61 -11.14 -9.30 16.67
CA ASP A 61 -11.22 -7.94 17.23
C ASP A 61 -10.76 -7.90 18.69
N THR A 62 -11.05 -8.94 19.48
CA THR A 62 -10.58 -9.05 20.88
C THR A 62 -9.05 -9.10 20.98
N GLN A 63 -8.38 -9.83 20.09
CA GLN A 63 -6.92 -9.82 20.03
C GLN A 63 -6.39 -8.44 19.65
N LEU A 64 -7.00 -7.75 18.68
CA LEU A 64 -6.59 -6.40 18.30
C LEU A 64 -6.74 -5.39 19.43
N GLN A 65 -7.85 -5.44 20.17
CA GLN A 65 -8.06 -4.58 21.35
C GLN A 65 -6.99 -4.83 22.40
N THR A 66 -6.60 -6.08 22.61
CA THR A 66 -5.56 -6.43 23.58
C THR A 66 -4.18 -5.96 23.13
N VAL A 67 -3.79 -6.28 21.89
CA VAL A 67 -2.47 -5.98 21.32
C VAL A 67 -2.20 -4.48 21.26
N PHE A 68 -3.20 -3.68 20.91
CA PHE A 68 -3.10 -2.22 20.79
C PHE A 68 -3.65 -1.46 22.01
N SER A 69 -3.89 -2.15 23.12
CA SER A 69 -4.31 -1.51 24.37
C SER A 69 -3.24 -0.57 24.93
N SER A 70 -3.65 0.43 25.70
CA SER A 70 -2.74 1.37 26.36
C SER A 70 -1.93 0.74 27.51
N SER A 71 -2.30 -0.47 27.95
CA SER A 71 -1.74 -1.17 29.11
C SER A 71 -0.41 -1.89 28.87
N GLY A 72 0.05 -2.06 27.63
CA GLY A 72 1.35 -2.69 27.37
C GLY A 72 1.57 -3.08 25.91
N LYS A 73 2.84 -3.12 25.47
CA LYS A 73 3.21 -3.57 24.12
C LYS A 73 3.27 -5.09 24.11
N HIS A 74 2.25 -5.70 23.53
CA HIS A 74 2.21 -7.15 23.32
C HIS A 74 3.03 -7.59 22.09
N ILE A 75 3.51 -6.66 21.28
CA ILE A 75 4.30 -6.92 20.07
C ILE A 75 5.78 -7.05 20.44
N THR A 76 6.36 -8.22 20.17
CA THR A 76 7.77 -8.52 20.46
C THR A 76 8.67 -8.41 19.24
N LYS A 77 8.10 -8.59 18.05
CA LYS A 77 8.79 -8.48 16.76
C LYS A 77 7.79 -8.10 15.68
N ALA A 78 8.25 -7.37 14.67
CA ALA A 78 7.47 -7.11 13.48
C ALA A 78 8.34 -7.16 12.22
N VAL A 79 7.75 -7.63 11.14
CA VAL A 79 8.37 -7.73 9.82
C VAL A 79 7.47 -7.06 8.81
N LEU A 80 8.03 -6.16 8.00
CA LEU A 80 7.37 -5.60 6.83
C LEU A 80 7.66 -6.52 5.64
N HIS A 81 6.61 -7.11 5.09
CA HIS A 81 6.69 -7.95 3.90
C HIS A 81 6.20 -7.17 2.68
N PHE A 82 6.80 -7.44 1.53
CA PHE A 82 6.45 -6.82 0.27
C PHE A 82 6.91 -7.69 -0.91
N GLN A 83 6.43 -7.37 -2.11
CA GLN A 83 6.97 -7.88 -3.37
C GLN A 83 7.54 -6.74 -4.18
N ALA A 84 8.70 -6.93 -4.79
CA ALA A 84 9.31 -5.89 -5.60
C ALA A 84 9.98 -6.41 -6.88
N ILE A 85 10.25 -5.46 -7.76
CA ILE A 85 11.12 -5.59 -8.93
C ILE A 85 12.01 -4.35 -8.97
N GLY A 86 13.30 -4.55 -9.19
CA GLY A 86 14.28 -3.48 -9.38
C GLY A 86 14.70 -2.76 -8.11
N VAL A 87 14.48 -3.33 -6.92
CA VAL A 87 15.07 -2.78 -5.69
C VAL A 87 16.51 -3.24 -5.63
N GLU A 88 17.45 -2.37 -5.99
CA GLU A 88 18.88 -2.69 -5.95
C GLU A 88 19.39 -2.67 -4.50
N GLY A 89 18.88 -1.75 -3.68
CA GLY A 89 19.18 -1.67 -2.25
C GLY A 89 20.57 -1.10 -1.93
N PRO A 90 20.95 -1.13 -0.65
CA PRO A 90 22.23 -0.58 -0.20
C PRO A 90 23.43 -1.44 -0.68
N PRO A 91 24.61 -0.82 -0.88
CA PRO A 91 24.92 0.58 -0.58
C PRO A 91 24.58 1.58 -1.70
N SER A 92 24.38 1.10 -2.93
CA SER A 92 24.31 1.97 -4.12
C SER A 92 23.01 2.75 -4.23
N TYR A 93 21.88 2.10 -3.93
CA TYR A 93 20.55 2.70 -4.06
C TYR A 93 19.70 2.42 -2.82
N PRO A 94 20.04 3.04 -1.67
CA PRO A 94 19.30 2.82 -0.44
C PRO A 94 17.88 3.40 -0.55
N ILE A 95 16.87 2.53 -0.39
CA ILE A 95 15.47 2.94 -0.23
C ILE A 95 15.14 2.93 1.26
N SER A 96 15.03 4.12 1.84
CA SER A 96 14.80 4.30 3.28
C SER A 96 13.31 4.11 3.61
N VAL A 97 13.03 3.38 4.68
CA VAL A 97 11.65 3.10 5.13
C VAL A 97 11.36 3.89 6.41
N THR A 98 10.17 4.50 6.47
CA THR A 98 9.61 4.98 7.73
C THR A 98 8.28 4.30 8.02
N LEU A 99 7.99 4.09 9.32
CA LEU A 99 6.72 3.58 9.81
C LEU A 99 6.15 4.57 10.82
N ASN A 100 4.95 5.09 10.54
CA ASN A 100 4.29 6.14 11.32
C ASN A 100 5.23 7.33 11.61
N GLY A 101 6.06 7.70 10.63
CA GLY A 101 7.05 8.78 10.73
C GLY A 101 8.33 8.44 11.49
N ARG A 102 8.52 7.19 11.93
CA ARG A 102 9.77 6.73 12.58
C ARG A 102 10.66 5.97 11.58
N PRO A 103 11.98 6.20 11.58
CA PRO A 103 12.91 5.43 10.75
C PRO A 103 12.80 3.94 11.06
N ALA A 104 12.56 3.12 10.03
CA ALA A 104 12.32 1.69 10.13
C ALA A 104 13.43 0.83 9.48
N GLY A 105 14.35 1.45 8.75
CA GLY A 105 15.49 0.80 8.12
C GLY A 105 15.59 1.13 6.63
N THR A 106 16.25 0.26 5.88
CA THR A 106 16.42 0.36 4.43
C THR A 106 15.96 -0.96 3.82
N LEU A 107 15.25 -0.91 2.69
CA LEU A 107 14.84 -2.13 2.01
C LEU A 107 16.08 -2.96 1.60
N PRO A 108 16.07 -4.28 1.80
CA PRO A 108 17.08 -5.14 1.21
C PRO A 108 16.94 -5.18 -0.32
N PRO A 109 17.99 -5.64 -1.04
CA PRO A 109 17.89 -5.91 -2.47
C PRO A 109 16.78 -6.92 -2.79
N VAL A 110 15.91 -6.59 -3.72
CA VAL A 110 14.82 -7.44 -4.24
C VAL A 110 14.69 -7.17 -5.74
N HIS A 111 15.35 -8.01 -6.53
CA HIS A 111 15.56 -7.75 -7.96
C HIS A 111 14.34 -8.10 -8.81
N GLY A 112 13.72 -9.28 -8.60
CA GLY A 112 12.70 -9.77 -9.53
C GLY A 112 13.25 -9.92 -10.96
N ASP A 113 12.36 -9.91 -11.94
CA ASP A 113 12.72 -9.82 -13.36
C ASP A 113 11.67 -9.01 -14.12
N GLU A 114 12.01 -7.77 -14.46
CA GLU A 114 11.12 -6.86 -15.17
C GLU A 114 10.81 -7.30 -16.60
N SER A 115 11.69 -8.09 -17.23
CA SER A 115 11.57 -8.50 -18.63
C SER A 115 10.50 -9.57 -18.83
N VAL A 116 10.32 -10.44 -17.84
CA VAL A 116 9.29 -11.50 -17.83
C VAL A 116 8.20 -11.26 -16.79
N GLY A 117 8.27 -10.16 -16.02
CA GLY A 117 7.29 -9.79 -15.01
C GLY A 117 7.30 -10.68 -13.76
N ARG A 118 8.44 -11.28 -13.42
CA ARG A 118 8.62 -12.07 -12.19
C ARG A 118 8.84 -11.13 -11.01
N TRP A 119 8.08 -11.33 -9.94
CA TRP A 119 8.22 -10.59 -8.69
C TRP A 119 8.91 -11.47 -7.67
N ASP A 120 9.83 -10.89 -6.91
CA ASP A 120 10.46 -11.56 -5.78
C ASP A 120 9.91 -10.98 -4.46
N ASP A 121 9.89 -11.82 -3.43
CA ASP A 121 9.45 -11.44 -2.09
C ASP A 121 10.59 -10.76 -1.32
N GLY A 122 10.24 -9.73 -0.55
CA GLY A 122 11.15 -8.94 0.26
C GLY A 122 10.66 -8.79 1.69
N GLU A 123 11.60 -8.71 2.63
CA GLU A 123 11.31 -8.60 4.06
C GLU A 123 12.21 -7.56 4.72
N LEU A 124 11.63 -6.72 5.57
CA LEU A 124 12.37 -5.80 6.43
C LEU A 124 11.96 -6.04 7.88
N VAL A 125 12.89 -6.59 8.68
CA VAL A 125 12.71 -6.73 10.12
C VAL A 125 12.72 -5.34 10.75
N LEU A 126 11.63 -4.99 11.44
CA LEU A 126 11.50 -3.68 12.07
C LEU A 126 12.30 -3.63 13.38
N PRO A 127 13.04 -2.54 13.64
CA PRO A 127 13.82 -2.42 14.85
C PRO A 127 12.93 -2.19 16.07
N THR A 128 13.39 -2.60 17.26
CA THR A 128 12.59 -2.64 18.49
C THR A 128 12.00 -1.27 18.86
N GLU A 129 12.72 -0.18 18.59
CA GLU A 129 12.28 1.19 18.83
C GLU A 129 11.06 1.60 17.99
N VAL A 130 10.87 0.98 16.81
CA VAL A 130 9.75 1.25 15.89
C VAL A 130 8.51 0.48 16.30
N LEU A 131 8.66 -0.69 16.93
CA LEU A 131 7.53 -1.47 17.46
C LEU A 131 6.66 -0.63 18.39
N THR A 132 7.27 0.38 19.01
CA THR A 132 6.57 1.28 19.90
C THR A 132 5.55 2.20 19.21
N ALA A 133 5.71 2.43 17.91
CA ALA A 133 4.82 3.26 17.10
C ALA A 133 3.76 2.46 16.33
N LEU A 134 3.80 1.12 16.39
CA LEU A 134 2.77 0.28 15.78
C LEU A 134 1.41 0.56 16.43
N ARG A 135 0.40 0.68 15.58
CA ARG A 135 -0.99 0.92 15.96
C ARG A 135 -1.89 0.14 14.99
N ARG A 136 -3.21 0.24 15.16
CA ARG A 136 -4.15 -0.46 14.28
C ARG A 136 -4.01 -0.04 12.80
N TRP A 137 -3.71 1.23 12.52
CA TRP A 137 -3.50 1.79 11.18
C TRP A 137 -2.07 2.35 11.04
N ASN A 138 -1.25 1.77 10.17
CA ASN A 138 0.16 2.14 10.03
C ASN A 138 0.42 2.76 8.66
N ALA A 139 0.97 3.97 8.65
CA ALA A 139 1.48 4.57 7.42
C ALA A 139 2.93 4.12 7.25
N VAL A 140 3.25 3.56 6.08
CA VAL A 140 4.60 3.14 5.69
C VAL A 140 5.00 3.93 4.45
N GLU A 141 6.21 4.50 4.48
CA GLU A 141 6.73 5.32 3.39
C GLU A 141 8.12 4.83 2.96
N PHE A 142 8.31 4.67 1.66
CA PHE A 142 9.57 4.31 1.01
C PHE A 142 10.14 5.53 0.31
N SER A 143 11.26 6.06 0.83
CA SER A 143 11.98 7.19 0.26
C SER A 143 13.13 6.69 -0.59
N ASN A 144 13.18 7.15 -1.83
CA ASN A 144 14.19 6.77 -2.84
C ASN A 144 15.09 7.96 -3.20
N PRO A 145 15.97 8.41 -2.29
CA PRO A 145 16.82 9.58 -2.53
C PRO A 145 17.89 9.33 -3.60
N ALA A 146 18.27 8.07 -3.85
CA ALA A 146 19.29 7.70 -4.82
C ALA A 146 18.76 7.55 -6.25
N GLY A 147 17.44 7.65 -6.45
CA GLY A 147 16.83 7.59 -7.78
C GLY A 147 16.80 6.19 -8.39
N ASP A 148 16.64 5.15 -7.56
CA ASP A 148 16.46 3.78 -8.05
C ASP A 148 15.20 3.66 -8.92
N SER A 149 15.19 2.71 -9.86
CA SER A 149 14.03 2.41 -10.70
C SER A 149 13.39 1.10 -10.26
N TYR A 150 12.31 1.20 -9.50
CA TYR A 150 11.69 0.06 -8.84
C TYR A 150 10.16 0.13 -8.81
N LYS A 151 9.54 -1.01 -8.55
CA LYS A 151 8.11 -1.10 -8.26
C LYS A 151 7.85 -2.10 -7.13
N VAL A 152 6.85 -1.79 -6.32
CA VAL A 152 6.48 -2.57 -5.12
C VAL A 152 4.99 -2.85 -5.13
N ARG A 153 4.58 -3.99 -4.56
CA ARG A 153 3.19 -4.37 -4.33
C ARG A 153 3.07 -5.33 -3.14
N ASN A 154 1.84 -5.70 -2.79
CA ASN A 154 1.53 -6.71 -1.77
C ASN A 154 2.23 -6.43 -0.44
N VAL A 155 2.09 -5.20 0.06
CA VAL A 155 2.76 -4.75 1.28
C VAL A 155 1.92 -5.03 2.50
N TRP A 156 2.51 -5.61 3.55
CA TRP A 156 1.84 -5.93 4.81
C TRP A 156 2.81 -6.06 5.99
N LEU A 157 2.25 -6.02 7.21
CA LEU A 157 3.00 -6.23 8.46
C LEU A 157 2.64 -7.57 9.08
N GLU A 158 3.65 -8.34 9.43
CA GLU A 158 3.56 -9.46 10.36
C GLU A 158 4.04 -9.00 11.74
N CYS A 159 3.36 -9.41 12.80
CA CYS A 159 3.77 -9.13 14.17
C CYS A 159 3.70 -10.41 15.02
N GLU A 160 4.81 -10.74 15.68
CA GLU A 160 4.80 -11.70 16.77
C GLU A 160 4.29 -11.00 18.03
N THR A 161 3.30 -11.60 18.69
CA THR A 161 2.74 -11.07 19.93
C THR A 161 2.70 -12.13 21.02
N THR A 162 2.48 -11.70 22.27
CA THR A 162 2.24 -12.63 23.38
C THR A 162 0.97 -13.49 23.21
N LEU A 163 0.11 -13.16 22.25
CA LEU A 163 -1.13 -13.90 21.93
C LEU A 163 -1.01 -14.73 20.64
N GLY A 164 0.18 -14.80 20.05
CA GLY A 164 0.45 -15.43 18.75
C GLY A 164 0.78 -14.43 17.65
N THR A 165 1.03 -14.94 16.45
CA THR A 165 1.33 -14.13 15.26
C THR A 165 0.06 -13.52 14.69
N ILE A 166 0.09 -12.23 14.39
CA ILE A 166 -0.98 -11.49 13.72
C ILE A 166 -0.45 -10.80 12.48
N SER A 167 -1.32 -10.55 11.50
CA SER A 167 -0.96 -9.80 10.29
C SER A 167 -1.90 -8.63 10.04
N SER A 168 -1.37 -7.57 9.43
CA SER A 168 -2.22 -6.58 8.78
C SER A 168 -2.83 -7.20 7.53
N TRP A 169 -3.87 -6.55 6.99
CA TRP A 169 -4.30 -6.82 5.63
C TRP A 169 -3.16 -6.49 4.65
N ILE A 170 -3.17 -7.17 3.50
CA ILE A 170 -2.20 -6.97 2.42
C ILE A 170 -2.72 -5.88 1.50
N THR A 171 -1.99 -4.77 1.40
CA THR A 171 -2.27 -3.73 0.41
C THR A 171 -1.67 -4.13 -0.94
N ARG A 172 -2.53 -4.45 -1.90
CA ARG A 172 -2.16 -4.99 -3.21
C ARG A 172 -1.80 -3.94 -4.26
N THR A 173 -2.02 -2.66 -3.94
CA THR A 173 -1.70 -1.54 -4.84
C THR A 173 -0.24 -1.62 -5.27
N MET A 174 -0.04 -1.69 -6.59
CA MET A 174 1.29 -1.58 -7.16
C MET A 174 1.64 -0.11 -7.32
N GLN A 175 2.80 0.29 -6.80
CA GLN A 175 3.37 1.61 -7.01
C GLN A 175 4.75 1.48 -7.65
N SER A 176 5.15 2.46 -8.48
CA SER A 176 6.44 2.47 -9.15
C SER A 176 7.06 3.87 -9.19
N GLN A 177 8.39 3.91 -9.24
CA GLN A 177 9.19 5.12 -9.36
C GLN A 177 10.49 4.82 -10.12
N PRO A 178 11.00 5.74 -10.98
CA PRO A 178 10.35 6.97 -11.43
C PRO A 178 9.21 6.70 -12.44
N PRO A 179 8.32 7.66 -12.70
CA PRO A 179 7.22 7.50 -13.66
C PRO A 179 7.68 7.27 -15.11
N SER A 180 8.90 7.75 -15.42
CA SER A 180 9.55 7.66 -16.72
C SER A 180 10.20 6.29 -16.98
N TRP A 181 10.34 5.44 -15.95
CA TRP A 181 10.96 4.14 -16.09
C TRP A 181 10.16 3.25 -17.06
N ARG A 182 10.87 2.61 -18.01
CA ARG A 182 10.26 1.80 -19.07
C ARG A 182 9.33 0.70 -18.55
N TYR A 183 9.62 0.17 -17.36
CA TYR A 183 8.85 -0.92 -16.74
C TYR A 183 7.91 -0.44 -15.62
N ALA A 184 7.70 0.88 -15.50
CA ALA A 184 6.80 1.49 -14.53
C ALA A 184 5.34 1.04 -14.76
N ALA A 185 4.70 0.58 -13.69
CA ALA A 185 3.34 0.06 -13.70
C ALA A 185 2.61 0.41 -12.39
N GLY A 186 1.29 0.35 -12.43
CA GLY A 186 0.46 0.73 -11.28
C GLY A 186 0.43 2.24 -11.09
N GLU A 187 0.37 2.69 -9.85
CA GLU A 187 0.44 4.12 -9.52
C GLU A 187 1.89 4.60 -9.64
N ARG A 188 2.12 5.54 -10.57
CA ARG A 188 3.45 6.08 -10.85
C ARG A 188 3.72 7.27 -9.96
N VAL A 189 4.59 7.10 -8.98
CA VAL A 189 4.94 8.11 -8.00
C VAL A 189 6.09 8.97 -8.53
N ALA A 190 5.94 10.30 -8.46
CA ALA A 190 6.94 11.24 -8.94
C ALA A 190 8.30 11.06 -8.25
N GLU A 191 9.38 11.41 -8.94
CA GLU A 191 10.73 11.44 -8.36
C GLU A 191 10.79 12.33 -7.11
N GLY A 192 11.54 11.91 -6.09
CA GLY A 192 11.66 12.62 -4.82
C GLY A 192 10.44 12.49 -3.89
N MET A 193 9.29 12.00 -4.37
CA MET A 193 8.14 11.68 -3.53
C MET A 193 8.22 10.25 -2.99
N PRO A 194 7.87 10.01 -1.72
CA PRO A 194 7.85 8.67 -1.18
C PRO A 194 6.69 7.84 -1.76
N ILE A 195 6.95 6.56 -2.01
CA ILE A 195 5.91 5.55 -2.20
C ILE A 195 5.25 5.30 -0.84
N ARG A 196 3.91 5.28 -0.76
CA ARG A 196 3.18 5.25 0.51
C ARG A 196 2.11 4.18 0.56
N TYR A 197 2.09 3.44 1.67
CA TYR A 197 1.11 2.42 1.99
C TYR A 197 0.46 2.68 3.33
N ASP A 198 -0.86 2.48 3.40
CA ASP A 198 -1.59 2.39 4.65
C ASP A 198 -1.90 0.91 4.94
N LEU A 199 -1.47 0.43 6.10
CA LEU A 199 -1.56 -0.96 6.52
C LEU A 199 -2.47 -1.07 7.74
N LEU A 200 -3.55 -1.85 7.60
CA LEU A 200 -4.60 -1.99 8.62
C LEU A 200 -4.58 -3.38 9.25
N PHE A 201 -4.50 -3.44 10.58
CA PHE A 201 -4.90 -4.62 11.32
C PHE A 201 -6.43 -4.60 11.50
N ALA A 202 -7.12 -5.47 10.77
CA ALA A 202 -8.56 -5.64 10.83
C ALA A 202 -8.90 -7.12 11.00
N PRO A 203 -10.03 -7.43 11.66
CA PRO A 203 -10.46 -8.81 11.82
C PRO A 203 -10.54 -9.52 10.48
N THR A 204 -10.08 -10.76 10.43
CA THR A 204 -10.34 -11.60 9.27
C THR A 204 -11.84 -11.82 9.20
N PRO A 205 -12.51 -11.57 8.07
CA PRO A 205 -13.91 -11.91 7.93
C PRO A 205 -14.05 -13.41 8.25
N ASP A 206 -14.93 -13.77 9.17
CA ASP A 206 -15.34 -15.15 9.31
C ASP A 206 -15.75 -15.61 7.90
N ALA A 207 -15.21 -16.74 7.45
CA ALA A 207 -15.76 -17.40 6.27
C ALA A 207 -17.20 -17.72 6.65
N THR A 208 -18.15 -16.87 6.23
CA THR A 208 -19.56 -17.15 6.43
C THR A 208 -19.78 -18.55 5.87
N PRO A 209 -20.38 -19.47 6.64
CA PRO A 209 -20.80 -20.73 6.07
C PRO A 209 -21.68 -20.39 4.88
N VAL A 210 -21.31 -20.88 3.71
CA VAL A 210 -22.23 -20.91 2.58
C VAL A 210 -23.32 -21.89 3.01
N GLU A 211 -24.47 -21.37 3.45
CA GLU A 211 -25.71 -22.15 3.55
C GLU A 211 -26.21 -22.54 2.15
#